data_AF-A0A1H9DVD0-F1
#
_entry.id   AF-A0A1H9DVD0-F1
#
_cell.length_a   1.000
_cell.length_b   1.000
_cell.length_c   1.000
_cell.angle_alpha   90.00
_cell.angle_beta   90.00
_cell.angle_gamma   90.00
#
_symmetry.space_group_name_H-M   'P 1'
#
loop_
_entity.id
_entity.type
_entity.pdbx_description
1 polymer ?
#
loop_
_entity_poly.entity_id
_entity_poly.type
_entity_poly.pdbx_seq_one_letter_code
_entity_poly.pdbx_strand_id
1 'polypeptide(L)'
;MVSIPRPSNKGGPAARQGFKYQDHVAVMVILKMLRDSSYLQVECETADDIVGVRLQAGETVNEYIQVKTTEKDSKWNLKESTALDSKKVDSSLFQKSLKCDIRLGRACFRIVSKRDIAKVLEDFSTELDKRITPDAATAQGTKLAKKFPKTISTMGRDFSYWADNFVWQVCGNVGALESTNLRVLSELCDLYGESPSHRQQKDIYEVFLGWADDAATADVKTAPGDKIITRSAALERLKALLTAASKHSMAFAKPYKSKPDPFLVEFHTTTEDGLLRSLSGFDVEYDFEEWRGDQLAEHLLQWLPEFCLRASEIANFQIHQIPSALAKSVSMLTQTSVPRDRLIAELILHAILRNRENSEPIACKVFYAVNGKLSEFGNAHIVQQAGQADQLWLGLSRMISTGTMDQTLQEICDVLDSTISRAALTEEREIIVTLREPHHHLPNAEEFNKALQRNAPAQDMLKVLCFPILLAYDSDALSGGYLSDYLATLKTEVTRHYSALANALPAKIQQVRVVVFLVPIESIQQLVRKFNSLCKAAS
;
A
#
# COMPACT_ATOMS: atom_id res chain seq x y z
N MET A 1 30.39 32.78 -45.70
CA MET A 1 29.70 33.25 -44.48
C MET A 1 28.30 32.64 -44.48
N VAL A 2 28.09 31.57 -43.72
CA VAL A 2 26.80 30.86 -43.63
C VAL A 2 26.00 31.48 -42.49
N SER A 3 24.85 32.08 -42.82
CA SER A 3 23.89 32.65 -41.88
C SER A 3 23.19 31.53 -41.10
N ILE A 4 23.52 31.38 -39.82
CA ILE A 4 22.81 30.50 -38.88
C ILE A 4 21.41 31.10 -38.62
N PRO A 5 20.30 30.34 -38.73
CA PRO A 5 18.96 30.86 -38.47
C PRO A 5 18.80 31.22 -36.99
N ARG A 6 18.29 32.41 -36.70
CA ARG A 6 17.94 32.82 -35.33
C ARG A 6 16.61 32.16 -34.91
N PRO A 7 16.51 31.58 -33.71
CA PRO A 7 15.25 31.02 -33.22
C PRO A 7 14.22 32.12 -32.93
N SER A 8 12.98 31.87 -33.34
CA SER A 8 11.83 32.78 -33.27
C SER A 8 10.70 32.13 -32.49
N ASN A 9 10.26 32.75 -31.39
CA ASN A 9 9.08 32.32 -30.64
C ASN A 9 7.84 32.47 -31.54
N LYS A 10 7.26 31.35 -32.00
CA LYS A 10 5.94 31.33 -32.65
C LYS A 10 4.95 30.65 -31.70
N GLY A 11 4.15 31.47 -31.03
CA GLY A 11 3.07 31.01 -30.15
C GLY A 11 3.04 31.86 -28.88
N GLY A 12 2.12 32.82 -28.81
CA GLY A 12 1.96 33.68 -27.64
C GLY A 12 1.38 32.92 -26.43
N PRO A 13 1.62 33.41 -25.20
CA PRO A 13 1.12 32.79 -23.98
C PRO A 13 -0.35 33.20 -23.79
N ALA A 14 -1.27 32.31 -24.11
CA ALA A 14 -2.65 32.41 -23.65
C ALA A 14 -2.86 31.34 -22.58
N ALA A 15 -3.30 31.78 -21.40
CA ALA A 15 -3.66 30.96 -20.26
C ALA A 15 -4.57 29.78 -20.67
N ARG A 16 -4.23 28.54 -20.29
CA ARG A 16 -5.00 27.35 -20.66
C ARG A 16 -5.29 26.48 -19.44
N GLN A 17 -6.58 26.23 -19.23
CA GLN A 17 -7.06 25.13 -18.41
C GLN A 17 -6.69 23.80 -19.13
N GLY A 18 -5.83 22.99 -18.52
CA GLY A 18 -5.48 21.63 -18.94
C GLY A 18 -4.19 21.48 -19.77
N PHE A 19 -3.50 20.35 -19.59
CA PHE A 19 -2.30 19.97 -20.34
C PHE A 19 -2.63 19.68 -21.83
N LYS A 20 -1.70 19.99 -22.73
CA LYS A 20 -1.85 19.79 -24.17
C LYS A 20 -1.52 18.35 -24.54
N TYR A 21 -2.10 17.85 -25.64
CA TYR A 21 -1.79 16.51 -26.16
C TYR A 21 -0.28 16.28 -26.40
N GLN A 22 0.46 17.33 -26.80
CA GLN A 22 1.91 17.25 -26.97
C GLN A 22 2.65 16.97 -25.66
N ASP A 23 2.17 17.47 -24.52
CA ASP A 23 2.77 17.26 -23.21
C ASP A 23 2.64 15.78 -22.81
N HIS A 24 1.49 15.15 -23.11
CA HIS A 24 1.32 13.71 -22.93
C HIS A 24 2.25 12.88 -23.83
N VAL A 25 2.56 13.34 -25.05
CA VAL A 25 3.55 12.69 -25.94
C VAL A 25 4.96 12.91 -25.41
N ALA A 26 5.29 14.08 -24.87
CA ALA A 26 6.58 14.33 -24.24
C ALA A 26 6.79 13.38 -23.04
N VAL A 27 5.78 13.22 -22.18
CA VAL A 27 5.85 12.27 -21.07
C VAL A 27 6.00 10.82 -21.56
N MET A 28 5.33 10.42 -22.65
CA MET A 28 5.56 9.10 -23.26
C MET A 28 7.05 8.86 -23.58
N VAL A 29 7.73 9.87 -24.12
CA VAL A 29 9.16 9.79 -24.46
C VAL A 29 10.03 9.86 -23.20
N ILE A 30 9.67 10.65 -22.18
CA ILE A 30 10.37 10.69 -20.88
C ILE A 30 10.30 9.31 -20.22
N LEU A 31 9.13 8.67 -20.18
CA LEU A 31 8.96 7.34 -19.61
C LEU A 31 9.74 6.29 -20.42
N LYS A 32 9.79 6.40 -21.75
CA LYS A 32 10.66 5.58 -22.61
C LYS A 32 12.14 5.77 -22.25
N MET A 33 12.60 7.00 -22.06
CA MET A 33 13.98 7.32 -21.63
C MET A 33 14.31 6.76 -20.24
N LEU A 34 13.34 6.74 -19.32
CA LEU A 34 13.55 6.18 -17.99
C LEU A 34 13.77 4.65 -18.07
N ARG A 35 13.05 3.96 -18.97
CA ARG A 35 13.18 2.52 -19.21
C ARG A 35 14.43 2.12 -19.99
N ASP A 36 14.79 2.90 -21.00
CA ASP A 36 15.90 2.62 -21.91
C ASP A 36 17.11 3.51 -21.55
N SER A 37 18.15 2.88 -21.01
CA SER A 37 19.38 3.56 -20.57
C SER A 37 20.20 4.17 -21.70
N SER A 38 19.89 3.87 -22.97
CA SER A 38 20.55 4.51 -24.12
C SER A 38 20.14 5.98 -24.30
N TYR A 39 18.96 6.37 -23.83
CA TYR A 39 18.51 7.76 -23.89
C TYR A 39 19.31 8.64 -22.93
N LEU A 40 19.67 9.84 -23.39
CA LEU A 40 20.41 10.82 -22.61
C LEU A 40 19.50 11.97 -22.16
N GLN A 41 18.59 12.41 -23.03
CA GLN A 41 17.68 13.51 -22.75
C GLN A 41 16.46 13.50 -23.68
N VAL A 42 15.42 14.22 -23.26
CA VAL A 42 14.26 14.60 -24.05
C VAL A 42 14.20 16.13 -24.10
N GLU A 43 13.98 16.69 -25.27
CA GLU A 43 13.89 18.13 -25.47
C GLU A 43 12.52 18.51 -26.01
N CYS A 44 11.98 19.65 -25.58
CA CYS A 44 10.67 20.14 -25.99
C CYS A 44 10.79 21.47 -26.74
N GLU A 45 10.13 21.59 -27.90
CA GLU A 45 10.10 22.81 -28.73
C GLU A 45 11.51 23.33 -29.08
N THR A 46 12.41 22.41 -29.47
CA THR A 46 13.79 22.73 -29.90
C THR A 46 13.95 22.60 -31.43
N ALA A 47 14.38 21.44 -31.93
CA ALA A 47 14.53 21.20 -33.37
C ALA A 47 13.25 20.64 -34.02
N ASP A 48 12.33 20.10 -33.22
CA ASP A 48 10.96 19.73 -33.57
C ASP A 48 10.07 19.85 -32.31
N ASP A 49 8.80 19.44 -32.39
CA ASP A 49 7.88 19.47 -31.25
C ASP A 49 8.50 18.78 -30.01
N ILE A 50 9.06 17.58 -30.20
CA ILE A 50 9.85 16.85 -29.19
C ILE A 50 11.09 16.22 -29.87
N VAL A 51 12.23 16.20 -29.18
CA VAL A 51 13.44 15.51 -29.64
C VAL A 51 13.96 14.55 -28.57
N GLY A 52 14.02 13.27 -28.87
CA GLY A 52 14.71 12.27 -28.04
C GLY A 52 16.16 12.12 -28.47
N VAL A 53 17.11 12.26 -27.55
CA VAL A 53 18.54 12.06 -27.83
C VAL A 53 19.02 10.81 -27.13
N ARG A 54 19.62 9.88 -27.88
CA ARG A 54 20.17 8.63 -27.35
C ARG A 54 21.55 8.31 -27.91
N LEU A 55 22.30 7.49 -27.20
CA LEU A 55 23.60 6.98 -27.64
C LEU A 55 23.44 5.54 -28.11
N GLN A 56 23.79 5.25 -29.36
CA GLN A 56 23.74 3.91 -29.92
C GLN A 56 25.10 3.59 -30.56
N ALA A 57 25.77 2.54 -30.07
CA ALA A 57 27.09 2.13 -30.55
C ALA A 57 28.15 3.26 -30.59
N GLY A 58 28.09 4.19 -29.64
CA GLY A 58 29.00 5.36 -29.58
C GLY A 58 28.59 6.55 -30.44
N GLU A 59 27.51 6.44 -31.23
CA GLU A 59 26.98 7.53 -32.05
C GLU A 59 25.72 8.15 -31.44
N THR A 60 25.61 9.47 -31.52
CA THR A 60 24.40 10.20 -31.15
C THR A 60 23.30 9.95 -32.18
N VAL A 61 22.14 9.54 -31.70
CA VAL A 61 20.92 9.41 -32.49
C VAL A 61 19.89 10.43 -31.99
N ASN A 62 19.41 11.28 -32.90
CA ASN A 62 18.35 12.26 -32.66
C ASN A 62 17.03 11.72 -33.23
N GLU A 63 16.06 11.44 -32.37
CA GLU A 63 14.69 11.09 -32.76
C GLU A 63 13.83 12.35 -32.75
N TYR A 64 13.50 12.87 -33.93
CA TYR A 64 12.63 14.02 -34.11
C TYR A 64 11.18 13.57 -34.13
N ILE A 65 10.38 14.06 -33.18
CA ILE A 65 9.02 13.60 -32.94
C ILE A 65 8.07 14.76 -33.17
N GLN A 66 7.25 14.60 -34.21
CA GLN A 66 6.29 15.61 -34.62
C GLN A 66 4.88 15.21 -34.22
N VAL A 67 4.20 16.05 -33.45
CA VAL A 67 2.87 15.78 -32.88
C VAL A 67 1.77 16.38 -33.77
N LYS A 68 0.74 15.58 -34.05
CA LYS A 68 -0.39 15.98 -34.91
C LYS A 68 -1.72 15.79 -34.19
N THR A 69 -2.33 16.92 -33.85
CA THR A 69 -3.59 17.02 -33.10
C THR A 69 -4.79 17.36 -33.98
N THR A 70 -4.61 17.57 -35.28
CA THR A 70 -5.69 18.00 -36.19
C THR A 70 -6.82 16.97 -36.24
N GLU A 71 -8.03 17.42 -35.92
CA GLU A 71 -9.25 16.60 -35.93
C GLU A 71 -9.91 16.68 -37.30
N LYS A 72 -10.17 15.52 -37.91
CA LYS A 72 -10.89 15.31 -39.17
C LYS A 72 -11.48 13.90 -39.17
N ASP A 73 -12.61 13.70 -39.85
CA ASP A 73 -13.28 12.39 -39.93
C ASP A 73 -12.57 11.37 -40.85
N SER A 74 -11.72 11.85 -41.76
CA SER A 74 -10.94 10.99 -42.66
C SER A 74 -9.65 10.51 -42.00
N LYS A 75 -9.05 9.39 -42.41
CA LYS A 75 -7.71 9.00 -41.95
C LYS A 75 -6.61 9.86 -42.59
N TRP A 76 -5.46 9.99 -41.93
CA TRP A 76 -4.25 10.56 -42.56
C TRP A 76 -3.90 9.75 -43.81
N ASN A 77 -3.59 10.42 -44.92
CA ASN A 77 -3.32 9.76 -46.19
C ASN A 77 -2.16 10.44 -46.93
N LEU A 78 -1.59 9.75 -47.91
CA LEU A 78 -0.40 10.22 -48.63
C LEU A 78 -0.61 11.55 -49.35
N LYS A 79 -1.83 11.83 -49.84
CA LYS A 79 -2.15 13.09 -50.53
C LYS A 79 -2.06 14.25 -49.54
N GLU A 80 -2.67 14.12 -48.37
CA GLU A 80 -2.63 15.13 -47.32
C GLU A 80 -1.20 15.30 -46.76
N SER A 81 -0.50 14.19 -46.46
CA SER A 81 0.86 14.24 -45.90
C SER A 81 1.90 14.84 -46.84
N THR A 82 1.64 14.84 -48.15
CA THR A 82 2.54 15.40 -49.19
C THR A 82 2.02 16.69 -49.82
N ALA A 83 0.86 17.20 -49.38
CA ALA A 83 0.32 18.47 -49.86
C ALA A 83 1.11 19.65 -49.29
N LEU A 84 1.43 20.63 -50.14
CA LEU A 84 2.12 21.85 -49.71
C LEU A 84 1.15 22.81 -49.02
N ASP A 85 1.52 23.27 -47.82
CA ASP A 85 0.83 24.37 -47.16
C ASP A 85 0.95 25.63 -48.01
N SER A 86 -0.20 26.14 -48.48
CA SER A 86 -0.31 27.37 -49.29
C SER A 86 0.65 27.41 -50.48
N LYS A 87 0.92 26.26 -51.11
CA LYS A 87 1.88 26.10 -52.23
C LYS A 87 3.33 26.52 -51.92
N LYS A 88 3.67 26.71 -50.63
CA LYS A 88 5.02 27.07 -50.21
C LYS A 88 5.96 25.87 -50.43
N VAL A 89 7.19 26.13 -50.88
CA VAL A 89 8.21 25.08 -51.07
C VAL A 89 8.57 24.46 -49.71
N ASP A 90 8.84 23.15 -49.70
CA ASP A 90 9.21 22.36 -48.52
C ASP A 90 8.24 22.48 -47.33
N SER A 91 6.94 22.70 -47.60
CA SER A 91 5.95 22.96 -46.57
C SER A 91 4.98 21.82 -46.28
N SER A 92 5.05 20.70 -47.00
CA SER A 92 4.23 19.53 -46.66
C SER A 92 4.68 18.88 -45.34
N LEU A 93 3.80 18.07 -44.73
CA LEU A 93 4.09 17.36 -43.48
C LEU A 93 5.39 16.53 -43.58
N PHE A 94 5.52 15.72 -44.64
CA PHE A 94 6.71 14.89 -44.84
C PHE A 94 7.96 15.72 -45.14
N GLN A 95 7.86 16.81 -45.91
CA GLN A 95 9.01 17.68 -46.15
C GLN A 95 9.47 18.38 -44.87
N LYS A 96 8.54 18.84 -44.03
CA LYS A 96 8.86 19.43 -42.71
C LYS A 96 9.53 18.41 -41.79
N SER A 97 9.00 17.18 -41.74
CA SER A 97 9.60 16.10 -40.97
C SER A 97 11.01 15.75 -41.45
N LEU A 98 11.30 15.74 -42.75
CA LEU A 98 12.68 15.56 -43.22
C LEU A 98 13.57 16.78 -42.87
N LYS A 99 13.03 17.99 -42.94
CA LYS A 99 13.79 19.23 -42.74
C LYS A 99 14.13 19.55 -41.29
N CYS A 100 13.53 18.88 -40.30
CA CYS A 100 13.92 19.02 -38.89
C CYS A 100 15.31 18.40 -38.60
N ASP A 101 15.84 17.58 -39.53
CA ASP A 101 17.20 17.05 -39.45
C ASP A 101 18.24 18.15 -39.70
N ILE A 102 18.64 18.75 -38.58
CA ILE A 102 19.57 19.89 -38.49
C ILE A 102 20.79 19.60 -37.60
N ARG A 103 20.89 18.40 -37.01
CA ARG A 103 21.94 18.06 -36.03
C ARG A 103 22.84 16.93 -36.54
N LEU A 104 24.10 16.97 -36.12
CA LEU A 104 25.04 15.87 -36.36
C LEU A 104 24.59 14.59 -35.66
N GLY A 105 25.03 13.44 -36.18
CA GLY A 105 24.62 12.11 -35.72
C GLY A 105 23.45 11.56 -36.55
N ARG A 106 23.03 10.32 -36.25
CA ARG A 106 21.93 9.65 -36.97
C ARG A 106 20.59 10.33 -36.69
N ALA A 107 19.74 10.50 -37.70
CA ALA A 107 18.39 11.03 -37.53
C ALA A 107 17.35 9.91 -37.63
N CYS A 108 16.46 9.86 -36.66
CA CYS A 108 15.23 9.09 -36.69
C CYS A 108 14.05 10.06 -36.66
N PHE A 109 12.95 9.68 -37.30
CA PHE A 109 11.78 10.54 -37.47
C PHE A 109 10.55 9.82 -36.96
N ARG A 110 9.69 10.53 -36.24
CA ARG A 110 8.42 10.00 -35.75
C ARG A 110 7.33 11.02 -35.95
N ILE A 111 6.20 10.58 -36.50
CA ILE A 111 4.95 11.36 -36.42
C ILE A 111 4.03 10.67 -35.46
N VAL A 112 3.53 11.41 -34.47
CA VAL A 112 2.54 10.94 -33.50
C VAL A 112 1.20 11.60 -33.80
N SER A 113 0.15 10.81 -34.03
CA SER A 113 -1.18 11.34 -34.34
C SER A 113 -2.27 10.80 -33.42
N LYS A 114 -3.29 11.65 -33.18
CA LYS A 114 -4.57 11.21 -32.59
C LYS A 114 -5.38 10.36 -33.56
N ARG A 115 -5.45 10.85 -34.80
CA ARG A 115 -6.21 10.29 -35.91
C ARG A 115 -5.48 9.10 -36.52
N ASP A 116 -6.25 8.09 -36.91
CA ASP A 116 -5.76 6.90 -37.58
C ASP A 116 -5.20 7.21 -38.99
N ILE A 117 -4.47 6.27 -39.56
CA ILE A 117 -3.80 6.37 -40.85
C ILE A 117 -4.44 5.46 -41.90
N ALA A 118 -4.41 5.88 -43.15
CA ALA A 118 -4.87 5.08 -44.28
C ALA A 118 -3.88 3.95 -44.57
N LYS A 119 -4.37 2.86 -45.18
CA LYS A 119 -3.60 1.66 -45.51
C LYS A 119 -2.26 1.91 -46.20
N VAL A 120 -2.19 2.94 -47.05
CA VAL A 120 -0.96 3.33 -47.76
C VAL A 120 0.16 3.87 -46.85
N LEU A 121 -0.17 4.24 -45.61
CA LEU A 121 0.78 4.72 -44.59
C LEU A 121 1.07 3.67 -43.52
N GLU A 122 0.34 2.55 -43.47
CA GLU A 122 0.57 1.46 -42.51
C GLU A 122 1.97 0.84 -42.66
N ASP A 123 2.56 0.94 -43.86
CA ASP A 123 3.96 0.57 -44.13
C ASP A 123 4.93 1.26 -43.15
N PHE A 124 4.60 2.44 -42.63
CA PHE A 124 5.42 3.22 -41.69
C PHE A 124 5.10 2.96 -40.21
N SER A 125 4.16 2.07 -39.86
CA SER A 125 3.75 1.89 -38.45
C SER A 125 4.59 0.90 -37.66
N THR A 126 5.49 0.16 -38.32
CA THR A 126 6.37 -0.79 -37.66
C THR A 126 7.55 -0.05 -37.02
N GLU A 127 7.82 -0.31 -35.73
CA GLU A 127 8.97 0.26 -35.02
C GLU A 127 10.31 -0.11 -35.69
N LEU A 128 11.26 0.83 -35.69
CA LEU A 128 12.51 0.71 -36.48
C LEU A 128 13.35 -0.52 -36.12
N ASP A 129 13.36 -0.94 -34.85
CA ASP A 129 14.09 -2.10 -34.36
C ASP A 129 13.51 -3.44 -34.84
N LYS A 130 12.26 -3.44 -35.31
CA LYS A 130 11.55 -4.62 -35.84
C LYS A 130 11.57 -4.69 -37.36
N ARG A 131 12.10 -3.66 -38.03
CA ARG A 131 12.13 -3.57 -39.50
C ARG A 131 13.37 -4.28 -40.04
N ILE A 132 13.16 -5.04 -41.13
CA ILE A 132 14.23 -5.63 -41.93
C ILE A 132 14.18 -4.93 -43.29
N THR A 133 15.15 -4.06 -43.58
CA THR A 133 15.20 -3.31 -44.84
C THR A 133 15.94 -4.09 -45.93
N PRO A 134 15.57 -3.92 -47.22
CA PRO A 134 14.50 -3.05 -47.73
C PRO A 134 13.09 -3.64 -47.50
N ASP A 135 12.14 -2.80 -47.08
CA ASP A 135 10.74 -3.17 -46.85
C ASP A 135 9.75 -2.29 -47.65
N ALA A 136 8.45 -2.42 -47.38
CA ALA A 136 7.41 -1.63 -48.04
C ALA A 136 7.61 -0.12 -47.84
N ALA A 137 8.05 0.30 -46.64
CA ALA A 137 8.36 1.69 -46.35
C ALA A 137 9.59 2.18 -47.13
N THR A 138 10.65 1.36 -47.28
CA THR A 138 11.80 1.68 -48.16
C THR A 138 11.34 1.95 -49.61
N ALA A 139 10.40 1.13 -50.12
CA ALA A 139 9.83 1.33 -51.45
C ALA A 139 9.03 2.64 -51.57
N GLN A 140 8.30 3.04 -50.52
CA GLN A 140 7.61 4.34 -50.46
C GLN A 140 8.61 5.50 -50.39
N GLY A 141 9.70 5.37 -49.64
CA GLY A 141 10.79 6.35 -49.57
C GLY A 141 11.39 6.64 -50.95
N THR A 142 11.67 5.59 -51.71
CA THR A 142 12.17 5.71 -53.09
C THR A 142 11.20 6.49 -54.00
N LYS A 143 9.89 6.25 -53.86
CA LYS A 143 8.85 7.00 -54.60
C LYS A 143 8.80 8.47 -54.18
N LEU A 144 8.92 8.74 -52.88
CA LEU A 144 8.94 10.11 -52.34
C LEU A 144 10.19 10.88 -52.76
N ALA A 145 11.36 10.24 -52.78
CA ALA A 145 12.60 10.84 -53.25
C ALA A 145 12.51 11.24 -54.73
N LYS A 146 11.90 10.39 -55.57
CA LYS A 146 11.62 10.73 -56.99
C LYS A 146 10.60 11.87 -57.13
N LYS A 147 9.59 11.94 -56.25
CA LYS A 147 8.57 12.99 -56.26
C LYS A 147 9.12 14.34 -55.79
N PHE A 148 10.07 14.33 -54.85
CA PHE A 148 10.65 15.53 -54.22
C PHE A 148 12.19 15.53 -54.27
N PRO A 149 12.80 15.52 -55.48
CA PRO A 149 14.25 15.32 -55.63
C PRO A 149 15.10 16.48 -55.09
N LYS A 150 14.47 17.64 -54.83
CA LYS A 150 15.14 18.84 -54.30
C LYS A 150 14.96 18.99 -52.78
N THR A 151 14.12 18.17 -52.14
CA THR A 151 13.94 18.23 -50.70
C THR A 151 15.00 17.36 -50.03
N ILE A 152 16.05 18.02 -49.55
CA ILE A 152 17.16 17.41 -48.80
C ILE A 152 17.27 18.09 -47.43
N SER A 153 17.54 17.34 -46.37
CA SER A 153 17.75 17.89 -45.02
C SER A 153 19.02 18.76 -44.94
N THR A 154 19.19 19.48 -43.83
CA THR A 154 20.42 20.28 -43.61
C THR A 154 21.65 19.38 -43.53
N MET A 155 21.49 18.14 -43.08
CA MET A 155 22.54 17.11 -43.01
C MET A 155 22.69 16.29 -44.31
N GLY A 156 22.07 16.72 -45.41
CA GLY A 156 22.26 16.09 -46.72
C GLY A 156 21.45 14.82 -46.97
N ARG A 157 20.39 14.57 -46.20
CA ARG A 157 19.58 13.34 -46.28
C ARG A 157 18.32 13.54 -47.12
N ASP A 158 17.91 12.51 -47.85
CA ASP A 158 16.73 12.52 -48.73
C ASP A 158 15.56 11.71 -48.13
N PHE A 159 14.49 11.54 -48.91
CA PHE A 159 13.34 10.74 -48.50
C PHE A 159 13.58 9.23 -48.47
N SER A 160 14.62 8.73 -49.14
CA SER A 160 15.03 7.33 -49.06
C SER A 160 15.55 7.04 -47.65
N TYR A 161 16.47 7.87 -47.16
CA TYR A 161 16.96 7.80 -45.77
C TYR A 161 15.83 8.00 -44.76
N TRP A 162 14.98 9.02 -44.98
CA TRP A 162 13.87 9.33 -44.08
C TRP A 162 12.97 8.13 -43.88
N ALA A 163 12.53 7.48 -44.96
CA ALA A 163 11.61 6.35 -44.90
C ALA A 163 12.19 5.14 -44.16
N ASP A 164 13.50 4.89 -44.29
CA ASP A 164 14.19 3.82 -43.57
C ASP A 164 14.37 4.12 -42.07
N ASN A 165 14.22 5.39 -41.67
CA ASN A 165 14.37 5.85 -40.29
C ASN A 165 13.11 6.53 -39.74
N PHE A 166 11.95 6.33 -40.39
CA PHE A 166 10.68 6.95 -40.03
C PHE A 166 9.67 5.95 -39.46
N VAL A 167 8.93 6.38 -38.44
CA VAL A 167 7.79 5.67 -37.86
C VAL A 167 6.58 6.59 -37.75
N TRP A 168 5.41 6.11 -38.12
CA TRP A 168 4.13 6.75 -37.81
C TRP A 168 3.42 6.01 -36.68
N GLN A 169 3.24 6.69 -35.55
CA GLN A 169 2.62 6.15 -34.34
C GLN A 169 1.25 6.79 -34.09
N VAL A 170 0.20 5.97 -34.00
CA VAL A 170 -1.16 6.41 -33.65
C VAL A 170 -1.38 6.14 -32.17
N CYS A 171 -1.64 7.19 -31.38
CA CYS A 171 -1.84 7.06 -29.92
C CYS A 171 -3.28 7.32 -29.47
N GLY A 172 -4.19 7.65 -30.40
CA GLY A 172 -5.59 7.90 -30.07
C GLY A 172 -5.82 9.23 -29.35
N ASN A 173 -6.93 9.32 -28.59
CA ASN A 173 -7.24 10.53 -27.82
C ASN A 173 -6.37 10.64 -26.56
N VAL A 174 -6.52 11.76 -25.82
CA VAL A 174 -5.74 12.03 -24.60
C VAL A 174 -5.88 10.90 -23.57
N GLY A 175 -7.10 10.40 -23.34
CA GLY A 175 -7.34 9.34 -22.35
C GLY A 175 -6.68 8.01 -22.71
N ALA A 176 -6.63 7.65 -24.00
CA ALA A 176 -5.92 6.46 -24.47
C ALA A 176 -4.40 6.56 -24.26
N LEU A 177 -3.83 7.75 -24.54
CA LEU A 177 -2.42 8.02 -24.32
C LEU A 177 -2.06 8.09 -22.84
N GLU A 178 -2.88 8.74 -22.01
CA GLU A 178 -2.74 8.74 -20.55
C GLU A 178 -2.73 7.31 -19.99
N SER A 179 -3.70 6.48 -20.39
CA SER A 179 -3.77 5.09 -19.94
C SER A 179 -2.53 4.29 -20.34
N THR A 180 -2.01 4.52 -21.54
CA THR A 180 -0.77 3.89 -22.01
C THR A 180 0.43 4.34 -21.18
N ASN A 181 0.54 5.64 -20.90
CA ASN A 181 1.62 6.21 -20.10
C ASN A 181 1.56 5.74 -18.64
N LEU A 182 0.37 5.68 -18.03
CA LEU A 182 0.19 5.17 -16.67
C LEU A 182 0.59 3.69 -16.56
N ARG A 183 0.27 2.86 -17.57
CA ARG A 183 0.77 1.48 -17.63
C ARG A 183 2.30 1.44 -17.64
N VAL A 184 2.94 2.26 -18.49
CA VAL A 184 4.41 2.32 -18.57
C VAL A 184 5.02 2.84 -17.26
N LEU A 185 4.38 3.80 -16.59
CA LEU A 185 4.78 4.28 -15.28
C LEU A 185 4.66 3.18 -14.22
N SER A 186 3.58 2.39 -14.24
CA SER A 186 3.44 1.24 -13.34
C SER A 186 4.56 0.22 -13.54
N GLU A 187 4.89 -0.12 -14.79
CA GLU A 187 6.02 -1.02 -15.11
C GLU A 187 7.36 -0.45 -14.63
N LEU A 188 7.52 0.88 -14.66
CA LEU A 188 8.68 1.54 -14.08
C LEU A 188 8.69 1.43 -12.55
N CYS A 189 7.56 1.68 -11.87
CA CYS A 189 7.45 1.53 -10.42
C CYS A 189 7.85 0.11 -9.98
N ASP A 190 7.37 -0.92 -10.68
CA ASP A 190 7.69 -2.32 -10.42
C ASP A 190 9.20 -2.60 -10.54
N LEU A 191 9.86 -2.01 -11.55
CA LEU A 191 11.31 -2.12 -11.72
C LEU A 191 12.10 -1.53 -10.53
N TYR A 192 11.54 -0.53 -9.85
CA TYR A 192 12.11 0.05 -8.63
C TYR A 192 11.66 -0.66 -7.35
N GLY A 193 10.84 -1.71 -7.44
CA GLY A 193 10.30 -2.43 -6.29
C GLY A 193 9.26 -1.62 -5.50
N GLU A 194 8.67 -0.61 -6.12
CA GLU A 194 7.70 0.30 -5.50
C GLU A 194 6.30 0.02 -6.03
N SER A 195 5.29 0.07 -5.16
CA SER A 195 3.89 -0.17 -5.54
C SER A 195 2.98 1.00 -5.14
N PRO A 196 3.17 2.20 -5.71
CA PRO A 196 2.29 3.33 -5.45
C PRO A 196 0.87 3.00 -5.93
N SER A 197 -0.12 3.44 -5.15
CA SER A 197 -1.54 3.35 -5.52
C SER A 197 -1.82 4.08 -6.84
N HIS A 198 -2.92 3.72 -7.50
CA HIS A 198 -3.33 4.36 -8.76
C HIS A 198 -3.45 5.89 -8.62
N ARG A 199 -3.92 6.40 -7.47
CA ARG A 199 -3.95 7.84 -7.19
C ARG A 199 -2.55 8.44 -7.17
N GLN A 200 -1.61 7.83 -6.44
CA GLN A 200 -0.22 8.29 -6.40
C GLN A 200 0.45 8.22 -7.77
N GLN A 201 0.15 7.19 -8.58
CA GLN A 201 0.65 7.11 -9.96
C GLN A 201 0.14 8.28 -10.82
N LYS A 202 -1.13 8.68 -10.66
CA LYS A 202 -1.67 9.88 -11.32
C LYS A 202 -0.98 11.15 -10.86
N ASP A 203 -0.77 11.32 -9.56
CA ASP A 203 -0.06 12.48 -9.01
C ASP A 203 1.38 12.57 -9.58
N ILE A 204 2.08 11.44 -9.68
CA ILE A 204 3.41 11.34 -10.30
C ILE A 204 3.35 11.72 -11.79
N TYR A 205 2.36 11.19 -12.51
CA TYR A 205 2.17 11.47 -13.93
C TYR A 205 1.88 12.96 -14.18
N GLU A 206 1.06 13.60 -13.35
CA GLU A 206 0.78 15.04 -13.42
C GLU A 206 2.04 15.90 -13.19
N VAL A 207 2.94 15.48 -12.29
CA VAL A 207 4.23 16.16 -12.10
C VAL A 207 5.10 16.10 -13.37
N PHE A 208 5.11 14.97 -14.08
CA PHE A 208 5.82 14.86 -15.36
C PHE A 208 5.15 15.66 -16.47
N LEU A 209 3.82 15.75 -16.48
CA LEU A 209 3.09 16.62 -17.41
C LEU A 209 3.42 18.09 -17.19
N GLY A 210 3.43 18.54 -15.93
CA GLY A 210 3.86 19.90 -15.56
C GLY A 210 5.27 20.20 -16.05
N TRP A 211 6.21 19.28 -15.83
CA TRP A 211 7.59 19.48 -16.26
C TRP A 211 7.74 19.50 -17.80
N ALA A 212 6.94 18.71 -18.52
CA ALA A 212 6.91 18.75 -19.97
C ALA A 212 6.35 20.07 -20.52
N ASP A 213 5.27 20.61 -19.92
CA ASP A 213 4.72 21.92 -20.32
C ASP A 213 5.69 23.06 -19.98
N ASP A 214 6.34 23.03 -18.82
CA ASP A 214 7.39 23.98 -18.45
C ASP A 214 8.53 23.97 -19.48
N ALA A 215 9.01 22.79 -19.87
CA ALA A 215 10.06 22.66 -20.89
C ALA A 215 9.62 23.16 -22.28
N ALA A 216 8.38 22.84 -22.67
CA ALA A 216 7.83 23.32 -23.94
C ALA A 216 7.70 24.86 -23.97
N THR A 217 7.29 25.47 -22.86
CA THR A 217 7.03 26.92 -22.77
C THR A 217 8.24 27.77 -22.41
N ALA A 218 9.33 27.17 -21.91
CA ALA A 218 10.56 27.88 -21.59
C ALA A 218 11.09 28.73 -22.76
N ASP A 219 11.67 29.88 -22.45
CA ASP A 219 12.20 30.78 -23.49
C ASP A 219 13.56 30.28 -24.00
N VAL A 220 13.62 30.00 -25.30
CA VAL A 220 14.81 29.41 -25.94
C VAL A 220 16.03 30.33 -25.95
N LYS A 221 15.86 31.64 -25.75
CA LYS A 221 16.95 32.63 -25.76
C LYS A 221 17.50 32.86 -24.37
N THR A 222 16.64 32.95 -23.36
CA THR A 222 17.06 33.25 -21.99
C THR A 222 17.29 32.01 -21.15
N ALA A 223 16.58 30.91 -21.43
CA ALA A 223 16.63 29.67 -20.66
C ALA A 223 16.61 28.41 -21.56
N PRO A 224 17.56 28.27 -22.51
CA PRO A 224 17.59 27.12 -23.41
C PRO A 224 17.75 25.76 -22.70
N GLY A 225 18.39 25.74 -21.52
CA GLY A 225 18.55 24.53 -20.71
C GLY A 225 17.23 23.99 -20.16
N ASP A 226 16.25 24.86 -19.89
CA ASP A 226 14.96 24.47 -19.31
C ASP A 226 14.08 23.71 -20.31
N LYS A 227 14.41 23.80 -21.61
CA LYS A 227 13.78 22.97 -22.66
C LYS A 227 14.25 21.51 -22.65
N ILE A 228 15.27 21.19 -21.87
CA ILE A 228 15.97 19.89 -21.90
C ILE A 228 15.71 19.16 -20.58
N ILE A 229 15.07 18.00 -20.68
CA ILE A 229 14.86 17.06 -19.59
C ILE A 229 15.91 15.96 -19.72
N THR A 230 16.97 16.05 -18.92
CA THR A 230 18.03 15.03 -18.92
C THR A 230 17.57 13.75 -18.22
N ARG A 231 18.15 12.62 -18.61
CA ARG A 231 17.84 11.33 -17.98
C ARG A 231 18.19 11.31 -16.50
N SER A 232 19.32 11.91 -16.10
CA SER A 232 19.74 11.99 -14.69
C SER A 232 18.71 12.75 -13.85
N ALA A 233 18.28 13.93 -14.30
CA ALA A 233 17.28 14.73 -13.60
C ALA A 233 15.93 13.99 -13.53
N ALA A 234 15.53 13.32 -14.62
CA ALA A 234 14.28 12.55 -14.64
C ALA A 234 14.30 11.37 -13.67
N LEU A 235 15.44 10.67 -13.57
CA LEU A 235 15.63 9.58 -12.60
C LEU A 235 15.59 10.08 -11.16
N GLU A 236 16.29 11.16 -10.84
CA GLU A 236 16.27 11.74 -9.50
C GLU A 236 14.86 12.16 -9.10
N ARG A 237 14.13 12.82 -10.02
CA ARG A 237 12.75 13.20 -9.79
C ARG A 237 11.85 11.99 -9.56
N LEU A 238 11.94 10.95 -10.40
CA LEU A 238 11.16 9.73 -10.22
C LEU A 238 11.44 9.10 -8.85
N LYS A 239 12.71 8.93 -8.46
CA LYS A 239 13.08 8.35 -7.16
C LYS A 239 12.55 9.17 -5.99
N ALA A 240 12.63 10.49 -6.06
CA ALA A 240 12.11 11.38 -5.02
C ALA A 240 10.58 11.24 -4.87
N LEU A 241 9.87 11.20 -6.00
CA LEU A 241 8.41 11.01 -6.03
C LEU A 241 8.00 9.63 -5.50
N LEU A 242 8.71 8.57 -5.89
CA LEU A 242 8.46 7.22 -5.37
C LEU A 242 8.73 7.13 -3.86
N THR A 243 9.82 7.74 -3.38
CA THR A 243 10.13 7.81 -1.95
C THR A 243 9.03 8.54 -1.18
N ALA A 244 8.50 9.65 -1.73
CA ALA A 244 7.39 10.38 -1.12
C ALA A 244 6.10 9.54 -1.10
N ALA A 245 5.80 8.84 -2.19
CA ALA A 245 4.66 7.94 -2.27
C ALA A 245 4.78 6.79 -1.25
N SER A 246 5.96 6.17 -1.15
CA SER A 246 6.24 5.09 -0.20
C SER A 246 6.06 5.54 1.26
N LYS A 247 6.63 6.70 1.63
CA LYS A 247 6.42 7.30 2.96
C LYS A 247 4.95 7.59 3.26
N HIS A 248 4.20 8.09 2.27
CA HIS A 248 2.77 8.32 2.43
C HIS A 248 2.03 7.00 2.64
N SER A 249 2.34 5.97 1.87
CA SER A 249 1.72 4.64 2.02
C SER A 249 2.02 4.01 3.38
N MET A 250 3.24 4.18 3.91
CA MET A 250 3.63 3.72 5.25
C MET A 250 2.79 4.36 6.36
N ALA A 251 2.40 5.63 6.23
CA ALA A 251 1.56 6.32 7.20
C ALA A 251 0.14 5.72 7.34
N PHE A 252 -0.30 4.93 6.35
CA PHE A 252 -1.61 4.24 6.36
C PHE A 252 -1.47 2.73 6.26
N ALA A 253 -0.26 2.19 6.41
CA ALA A 253 0.00 0.77 6.33
C ALA A 253 -0.73 0.05 7.48
N LYS A 254 -1.41 -1.05 7.14
CA LYS A 254 -2.12 -1.89 8.12
C LYS A 254 -1.13 -2.87 8.74
N PRO A 255 -0.85 -2.81 10.05
CA PRO A 255 0.16 -3.64 10.69
C PRO A 255 -0.34 -5.08 10.95
N TYR A 256 -1.64 -5.28 11.15
CA TYR A 256 -2.22 -6.54 11.61
C TYR A 256 -2.59 -7.52 10.48
N LYS A 257 -1.82 -7.52 9.38
CA LYS A 257 -2.09 -8.34 8.18
C LYS A 257 -1.71 -9.81 8.34
N SER A 258 -0.76 -10.11 9.22
CA SER A 258 -0.25 -11.46 9.48
C SER A 258 -0.36 -11.77 10.97
N LYS A 259 -0.29 -13.06 11.29
CA LYS A 259 -0.26 -13.58 12.66
C LYS A 259 0.55 -14.88 12.70
N PRO A 260 1.21 -15.20 13.83
CA PRO A 260 1.73 -16.54 14.09
C PRO A 260 0.65 -17.61 13.90
N ASP A 261 1.05 -18.83 13.53
CA ASP A 261 0.13 -19.96 13.46
C ASP A 261 -0.45 -20.27 14.86
N PRO A 262 -1.73 -20.67 14.96
CA PRO A 262 -2.35 -20.95 16.25
C PRO A 262 -1.65 -22.06 17.02
N PHE A 263 -1.29 -21.80 18.28
CA PHE A 263 -0.75 -22.81 19.20
C PHE A 263 -1.78 -23.32 20.22
N LEU A 264 -2.69 -22.44 20.66
CA LEU A 264 -3.82 -22.80 21.52
C LEU A 264 -4.91 -23.46 20.67
N VAL A 265 -5.32 -24.66 21.07
CA VAL A 265 -6.32 -25.48 20.37
C VAL A 265 -7.64 -25.43 21.12
N GLU A 266 -8.72 -25.08 20.41
CA GLU A 266 -10.07 -25.11 20.98
C GLU A 266 -10.54 -26.57 21.10
N PHE A 267 -10.67 -27.06 22.33
CA PHE A 267 -11.16 -28.43 22.60
C PHE A 267 -12.64 -28.47 23.00
N HIS A 268 -13.22 -27.32 23.36
CA HIS A 268 -14.61 -27.22 23.76
C HIS A 268 -15.21 -25.86 23.38
N THR A 269 -16.45 -25.87 22.92
CA THR A 269 -17.22 -24.67 22.67
C THR A 269 -18.68 -24.91 23.04
N THR A 270 -19.31 -23.91 23.64
CA THR A 270 -20.75 -23.91 23.95
C THR A 270 -21.31 -22.52 23.65
N THR A 271 -22.42 -22.48 22.92
CA THR A 271 -23.21 -21.27 22.72
C THR A 271 -24.59 -21.51 23.32
N GLU A 272 -25.11 -20.53 24.05
CA GLU A 272 -26.43 -20.63 24.65
C GLU A 272 -27.44 -19.90 23.77
N ASP A 273 -28.36 -20.64 23.15
CA ASP A 273 -29.35 -20.10 22.23
C ASP A 273 -30.18 -18.98 22.87
N GLY A 274 -30.26 -17.84 22.18
CA GLY A 274 -31.01 -16.67 22.64
C GLY A 274 -30.30 -15.80 23.68
N LEU A 275 -29.08 -16.15 24.10
CA LEU A 275 -28.29 -15.38 25.04
C LEU A 275 -27.05 -14.78 24.37
N LEU A 276 -26.65 -13.59 24.82
CA LEU A 276 -25.46 -12.89 24.33
C LEU A 276 -24.17 -13.43 24.99
N ARG A 277 -24.08 -14.74 25.23
CA ARG A 277 -22.93 -15.36 25.88
C ARG A 277 -22.48 -16.66 25.24
N SER A 278 -21.17 -16.89 25.30
CA SER A 278 -20.56 -18.12 24.82
C SER A 278 -19.37 -18.54 25.68
N LEU A 279 -19.04 -19.82 25.61
CA LEU A 279 -17.91 -20.46 26.26
C LEU A 279 -17.01 -21.07 25.20
N SER A 280 -15.70 -20.94 25.37
CA SER A 280 -14.75 -21.83 24.72
C SER A 280 -13.57 -22.18 25.62
N GLY A 281 -13.18 -23.45 25.59
CA GLY A 281 -12.02 -24.01 26.29
C GLY A 281 -10.86 -24.20 25.32
N PHE A 282 -9.68 -23.75 25.73
CA PHE A 282 -8.44 -23.90 24.98
C PHE A 282 -7.40 -24.68 25.77
N ASP A 283 -6.70 -25.57 25.08
CA ASP A 283 -5.60 -26.36 25.61
C ASP A 283 -4.39 -26.19 24.68
N VAL A 284 -3.21 -26.57 25.16
CA VAL A 284 -2.00 -26.69 24.33
C VAL A 284 -1.62 -28.14 24.08
N GLU A 285 -2.44 -29.11 24.47
CA GLU A 285 -2.26 -30.55 24.26
C GLU A 285 -0.98 -31.11 24.91
N TYR A 286 -0.94 -32.44 25.00
CA TYR A 286 0.26 -33.17 25.38
C TYR A 286 1.08 -33.57 24.15
N ASP A 287 2.40 -33.57 24.29
CA ASP A 287 3.34 -34.17 23.34
C ASP A 287 4.32 -35.04 24.12
N PHE A 288 4.42 -36.33 23.78
CA PHE A 288 5.16 -37.33 24.54
C PHE A 288 4.88 -37.32 26.06
N GLU A 289 3.60 -37.26 26.44
CA GLU A 289 3.13 -37.23 27.84
C GLU A 289 3.55 -35.97 28.64
N GLU A 290 4.09 -34.95 27.97
CA GLU A 290 4.38 -33.64 28.55
C GLU A 290 3.38 -32.58 28.05
N TRP A 291 2.78 -31.81 28.96
CA TRP A 291 1.91 -30.70 28.59
C TRP A 291 2.79 -29.59 28.01
N ARG A 292 2.42 -29.04 26.83
CA ARG A 292 3.31 -28.14 26.06
C ARG A 292 3.39 -26.70 26.61
N GLY A 293 3.55 -26.54 27.92
CA GLY A 293 3.63 -25.26 28.62
C GLY A 293 4.89 -24.45 28.29
N ASP A 294 6.01 -25.13 28.01
CA ASP A 294 7.25 -24.49 27.61
C ASP A 294 7.12 -23.82 26.22
N GLN A 295 6.52 -24.54 25.27
CA GLN A 295 6.24 -24.07 23.93
C GLN A 295 5.14 -23.00 23.93
N LEU A 296 4.19 -23.05 24.88
CA LEU A 296 3.25 -21.95 25.09
C LEU A 296 3.99 -20.66 25.44
N ALA A 297 4.98 -20.71 26.34
CA ALA A 297 5.78 -19.53 26.69
C ALA A 297 6.55 -18.96 25.48
N GLU A 298 7.10 -19.83 24.64
CA GLU A 298 7.77 -19.45 23.39
C GLU A 298 6.80 -18.82 22.38
N HIS A 299 5.60 -19.38 22.25
CA HIS A 299 4.56 -18.82 21.38
C HIS A 299 4.11 -17.44 21.86
N LEU A 300 3.90 -17.27 23.16
CA LEU A 300 3.55 -15.96 23.75
C LEU A 300 4.64 -14.90 23.50
N LEU A 301 5.92 -15.28 23.49
CA LEU A 301 7.02 -14.35 23.17
C LEU A 301 6.87 -13.75 21.76
N GLN A 302 6.35 -14.51 20.79
CA GLN A 302 6.14 -14.05 19.41
C GLN A 302 5.08 -12.95 19.32
N TRP A 303 4.13 -12.92 20.25
CA TRP A 303 3.06 -11.92 20.32
C TRP A 303 3.48 -10.60 20.99
N LEU A 304 4.63 -10.56 21.66
CA LEU A 304 5.05 -9.38 22.42
C LEU A 304 5.23 -8.09 21.60
N PRO A 305 5.80 -8.11 20.38
CA PRO A 305 5.86 -6.91 19.57
C PRO A 305 4.47 -6.34 19.26
N GLU A 306 3.51 -7.20 18.90
CA GLU A 306 2.14 -6.76 18.59
C GLU A 306 1.40 -6.25 19.83
N PHE A 307 1.59 -6.90 20.97
CA PHE A 307 0.94 -6.54 22.23
C PHE A 307 1.47 -5.24 22.85
N CYS A 308 2.79 -4.99 22.74
CA CYS A 308 3.44 -3.88 23.43
C CYS A 308 3.68 -2.62 22.61
N LEU A 309 3.62 -2.68 21.27
CA LEU A 309 4.00 -1.56 20.41
C LEU A 309 2.79 -0.97 19.71
N ARG A 310 2.83 0.35 19.42
CA ARG A 310 1.75 1.02 18.72
C ARG A 310 1.63 0.53 17.27
N ALA A 311 0.44 0.68 16.69
CA ALA A 311 0.16 0.26 15.32
C ALA A 311 1.09 0.96 14.31
N SER A 312 1.38 2.24 14.53
CA SER A 312 2.33 3.03 13.73
C SER A 312 3.78 2.54 13.85
N GLU A 313 4.16 1.97 14.98
CA GLU A 313 5.49 1.39 15.17
C GLU A 313 5.61 0.05 14.43
N ILE A 314 4.54 -0.76 14.49
CA ILE A 314 4.49 -2.06 13.80
C ILE A 314 4.44 -1.88 12.28
N ALA A 315 3.64 -0.92 11.80
CA ALA A 315 3.45 -0.64 10.38
C ALA A 315 4.74 -0.24 9.65
N ASN A 316 5.74 0.25 10.39
CA ASN A 316 7.01 0.71 9.86
C ASN A 316 8.15 -0.28 10.06
N PHE A 317 7.89 -1.49 10.56
CA PHE A 317 8.95 -2.45 10.82
C PHE A 317 9.68 -2.90 9.57
N GLN A 318 11.00 -2.86 9.67
CA GLN A 318 11.91 -3.48 8.72
C GLN A 318 12.52 -4.75 9.33
N ILE A 319 12.87 -5.72 8.49
CA ILE A 319 13.38 -7.03 8.93
C ILE A 319 14.57 -6.89 9.91
N HIS A 320 15.49 -5.96 9.66
CA HIS A 320 16.66 -5.74 10.50
C HIS A 320 16.35 -5.12 11.88
N GLN A 321 15.11 -4.66 12.10
CA GLN A 321 14.66 -4.05 13.36
C GLN A 321 13.94 -5.05 14.28
N ILE A 322 13.65 -6.26 13.81
CA ILE A 322 12.91 -7.29 14.59
C ILE A 322 13.56 -7.56 15.96
N PRO A 323 14.89 -7.74 16.10
CA PRO A 323 15.48 -7.95 17.43
C PRO A 323 15.28 -6.74 18.36
N SER A 324 15.37 -5.52 17.82
CA SER A 324 15.16 -4.29 18.59
C SER A 324 13.70 -4.14 19.03
N ALA A 325 12.75 -4.58 18.19
CA ALA A 325 11.32 -4.60 18.52
C ALA A 325 11.05 -5.48 19.74
N LEU A 326 11.57 -6.71 19.72
CA LEU A 326 11.39 -7.66 20.80
C LEU A 326 12.05 -7.17 22.10
N ALA A 327 13.29 -6.70 22.03
CA ALA A 327 14.00 -6.14 23.19
C ALA A 327 13.25 -4.94 23.78
N LYS A 328 12.69 -4.07 22.94
CA LYS A 328 11.84 -2.95 23.37
C LYS A 328 10.58 -3.42 24.08
N SER A 329 9.86 -4.41 23.52
CA SER A 329 8.68 -4.98 24.16
C SER A 329 9.00 -5.61 25.52
N VAL A 330 10.11 -6.35 25.61
CA VAL A 330 10.58 -6.92 26.89
C VAL A 330 10.92 -5.81 27.89
N SER A 331 11.56 -4.73 27.46
CA SER A 331 11.86 -3.57 28.31
C SER A 331 10.58 -2.93 28.86
N MET A 332 9.54 -2.76 28.04
CA MET A 332 8.24 -2.24 28.50
C MET A 332 7.59 -3.16 29.56
N LEU A 333 7.63 -4.47 29.35
CA LEU A 333 7.12 -5.45 30.32
C LEU A 333 7.90 -5.46 31.64
N THR A 334 9.19 -5.10 31.64
CA THR A 334 10.00 -5.10 32.87
C THR A 334 9.88 -3.80 33.66
N GLN A 335 9.62 -2.69 32.99
CA GLN A 335 9.50 -1.35 33.61
C GLN A 335 8.09 -1.04 34.14
N THR A 336 7.07 -1.78 33.70
CA THR A 336 5.69 -1.58 34.13
C THR A 336 5.43 -2.02 35.57
N SER A 337 4.46 -1.39 36.23
CA SER A 337 3.94 -1.81 37.53
C SER A 337 2.88 -2.91 37.46
N VAL A 338 2.48 -3.33 36.25
CA VAL A 338 1.50 -4.40 36.05
C VAL A 338 2.09 -5.73 36.53
N PRO A 339 1.37 -6.51 37.38
CA PRO A 339 1.79 -7.85 37.79
C PRO A 339 2.07 -8.79 36.61
N ARG A 340 3.07 -9.65 36.76
CA ARG A 340 3.58 -10.50 35.66
C ARG A 340 2.56 -11.55 35.19
N ASP A 341 1.88 -12.16 36.13
CA ASP A 341 0.77 -13.10 35.92
C ASP A 341 -0.37 -12.43 35.13
N ARG A 342 -0.75 -11.21 35.51
CA ARG A 342 -1.73 -10.42 34.77
C ARG A 342 -1.28 -10.15 33.33
N LEU A 343 -0.02 -9.74 33.10
CA LEU A 343 0.50 -9.52 31.75
C LEU A 343 0.43 -10.77 30.88
N ILE A 344 0.78 -11.93 31.44
CA ILE A 344 0.72 -13.21 30.71
C ILE A 344 -0.74 -13.60 30.41
N ALA A 345 -1.67 -13.40 31.34
CA ALA A 345 -3.09 -13.63 31.06
C ALA A 345 -3.60 -12.72 29.94
N GLU A 346 -3.29 -11.42 29.98
CA GLU A 346 -3.67 -10.50 28.90
C GLU A 346 -3.03 -10.89 27.56
N LEU A 347 -1.80 -11.41 27.57
CA LEU A 347 -1.13 -11.87 26.36
C LEU A 347 -1.74 -13.17 25.79
N ILE A 348 -2.18 -14.10 26.65
CA ILE A 348 -2.93 -15.28 26.23
C ILE A 348 -4.26 -14.85 25.59
N LEU A 349 -4.99 -13.91 26.22
CA LEU A 349 -6.23 -13.41 25.65
C LEU A 349 -5.99 -12.75 24.29
N HIS A 350 -4.96 -11.92 24.18
CA HIS A 350 -4.56 -11.31 22.91
C HIS A 350 -4.33 -12.35 21.82
N ALA A 351 -3.55 -13.41 22.10
CA ALA A 351 -3.27 -14.49 21.15
C ALA A 351 -4.55 -15.21 20.71
N ILE A 352 -5.47 -15.50 21.64
CA ILE A 352 -6.77 -16.12 21.31
C ILE A 352 -7.59 -15.20 20.40
N LEU A 353 -7.73 -13.93 20.75
CA LEU A 353 -8.51 -12.96 19.97
C LEU A 353 -7.94 -12.76 18.57
N ARG A 354 -6.62 -12.73 18.41
CA ARG A 354 -5.97 -12.57 17.10
C ARG A 354 -6.08 -13.82 16.24
N ASN A 355 -6.01 -15.00 16.84
CA ASN A 355 -6.08 -16.26 16.11
C ASN A 355 -7.51 -16.62 15.71
N ARG A 356 -8.47 -16.48 16.63
CA ARG A 356 -9.86 -16.90 16.44
C ARG A 356 -10.71 -15.87 15.71
N GLU A 357 -10.55 -14.60 16.05
CA GLU A 357 -11.40 -13.52 15.53
C GLU A 357 -10.65 -12.70 14.47
N ASN A 358 -11.39 -12.08 13.55
CA ASN A 358 -10.81 -11.04 12.69
C ASN A 358 -10.69 -9.74 13.51
N SER A 359 -9.65 -9.69 14.35
CA SER A 359 -9.46 -8.63 15.34
C SER A 359 -8.23 -7.78 15.07
N GLU A 360 -8.33 -6.47 15.32
CA GLU A 360 -7.22 -5.53 15.32
C GLU A 360 -7.06 -4.92 16.72
N PRO A 361 -5.89 -5.04 17.36
CA PRO A 361 -5.70 -4.55 18.72
C PRO A 361 -5.61 -3.02 18.77
N ILE A 362 -6.04 -2.48 19.90
CA ILE A 362 -5.76 -1.11 20.35
C ILE A 362 -4.61 -1.25 21.35
N ALA A 363 -3.40 -1.22 20.81
CA ALA A 363 -2.18 -1.60 21.50
C ALA A 363 -1.89 -0.72 22.73
N CYS A 364 -1.03 -1.23 23.60
CA CYS A 364 -0.53 -0.56 24.81
C CYS A 364 -1.57 -0.26 25.90
N LYS A 365 -2.85 -0.64 25.74
CA LYS A 365 -3.90 -0.38 26.74
C LYS A 365 -3.57 -0.95 28.11
N VAL A 366 -2.97 -2.13 28.19
CA VAL A 366 -2.54 -2.75 29.45
C VAL A 366 -1.56 -1.90 30.26
N PHE A 367 -0.82 -1.00 29.61
CA PHE A 367 0.15 -0.09 30.26
C PHE A 367 -0.42 1.31 30.48
N TYR A 368 -1.64 1.60 30.00
CA TYR A 368 -2.22 2.92 30.05
C TYR A 368 -2.90 3.16 31.40
N ALA A 369 -2.48 4.22 32.09
CA ALA A 369 -3.04 4.60 33.38
C ALA A 369 -3.71 5.97 33.31
N VAL A 370 -4.90 6.09 33.90
CA VAL A 370 -5.61 7.34 34.12
C VAL A 370 -5.44 7.72 35.59
N ASN A 371 -4.88 8.90 35.85
CA ASN A 371 -4.59 9.36 37.23
C ASN A 371 -3.79 8.34 38.07
N GLY A 372 -2.85 7.63 37.44
CA GLY A 372 -2.03 6.61 38.09
C GLY A 372 -2.73 5.26 38.33
N LYS A 373 -4.00 5.11 37.93
CA LYS A 373 -4.75 3.86 38.01
C LYS A 373 -4.81 3.18 36.64
N LEU A 374 -4.44 1.90 36.59
CA LEU A 374 -4.59 1.07 35.39
C LEU A 374 -6.07 0.69 35.20
N SER A 375 -6.52 0.63 33.94
CA SER A 375 -7.82 0.04 33.60
C SER A 375 -7.84 -1.44 34.00
N GLU A 376 -9.01 -1.96 34.38
CA GLU A 376 -9.19 -3.41 34.58
C GLU A 376 -9.14 -4.18 33.27
N PHE A 377 -9.46 -3.52 32.15
CA PHE A 377 -9.44 -4.11 30.82
C PHE A 377 -8.08 -3.86 30.15
N GLY A 378 -7.20 -4.87 30.16
CA GLY A 378 -5.87 -4.75 29.57
C GLY A 378 -5.88 -4.87 28.03
N ASN A 379 -6.83 -5.64 27.49
CA ASN A 379 -7.01 -5.78 26.05
C ASN A 379 -8.15 -4.91 25.53
N ALA A 380 -7.94 -4.31 24.36
CA ALA A 380 -9.02 -3.74 23.56
C ALA A 380 -8.80 -4.11 22.10
N HIS A 381 -9.82 -4.67 21.46
CA HIS A 381 -9.75 -5.12 20.07
C HIS A 381 -10.94 -4.57 19.29
N ILE A 382 -10.70 -4.22 18.02
CA ILE A 382 -11.73 -3.95 17.03
C ILE A 382 -11.97 -5.27 16.31
N VAL A 383 -13.15 -5.85 16.46
CA VAL A 383 -13.50 -7.15 15.86
C VAL A 383 -14.47 -6.93 14.72
N GLN A 384 -14.12 -7.45 13.55
CA GLN A 384 -14.87 -7.26 12.31
C GLN A 384 -15.58 -8.55 11.93
N GLN A 385 -16.85 -8.44 11.58
CA GLN A 385 -17.66 -9.57 11.13
C GLN A 385 -18.36 -9.21 9.81
N ALA A 386 -18.31 -10.13 8.84
CA ALA A 386 -18.89 -9.87 7.53
C ALA A 386 -20.39 -9.60 7.64
N GLY A 387 -20.82 -8.44 7.11
CA GLY A 387 -22.24 -8.04 7.11
C GLY A 387 -22.77 -7.49 8.45
N GLN A 388 -21.91 -7.26 9.44
CA GLN A 388 -22.29 -6.64 10.72
C GLN A 388 -21.44 -5.40 11.01
N ALA A 389 -21.90 -4.56 11.95
CA ALA A 389 -21.09 -3.47 12.47
C ALA A 389 -19.90 -4.01 13.27
N ASP A 390 -18.76 -3.32 13.20
CA ASP A 390 -17.59 -3.67 14.00
C ASP A 390 -17.90 -3.60 15.50
N GLN A 391 -17.24 -4.46 16.26
CA GLN A 391 -17.41 -4.55 17.71
C GLN A 391 -16.14 -4.07 18.43
N LEU A 392 -16.31 -3.39 19.55
CA LEU A 392 -15.26 -3.11 20.51
C LEU A 392 -15.24 -4.23 21.56
N TRP A 393 -14.16 -4.99 21.59
CA TRP A 393 -13.97 -6.06 22.56
C TRP A 393 -13.04 -5.56 23.68
N LEU A 394 -13.57 -5.41 24.90
CA LEU A 394 -12.80 -4.99 26.09
C LEU A 394 -12.50 -6.20 26.98
N GLY A 395 -11.24 -6.64 26.95
CA GLY A 395 -10.83 -7.90 27.55
C GLY A 395 -10.48 -7.80 29.01
N LEU A 396 -11.02 -8.73 29.80
CA LEU A 396 -10.73 -8.91 31.22
C LEU A 396 -10.06 -10.28 31.42
N SER A 397 -8.81 -10.27 31.85
CA SER A 397 -8.03 -11.50 32.00
C SER A 397 -7.61 -11.75 33.44
N ARG A 398 -7.65 -13.01 33.88
CA ARG A 398 -7.22 -13.44 35.21
C ARG A 398 -6.40 -14.73 35.14
N MET A 399 -5.28 -14.75 35.87
CA MET A 399 -4.60 -15.97 36.30
C MET A 399 -5.20 -16.41 37.63
N ILE A 400 -5.54 -17.68 37.76
CA ILE A 400 -6.27 -18.21 38.92
C ILE A 400 -5.50 -19.40 39.49
N SER A 401 -4.86 -19.19 40.63
CA SER A 401 -4.17 -20.25 41.34
C SER A 401 -5.16 -21.21 42.02
N THR A 402 -4.69 -22.40 42.37
CA THR A 402 -5.50 -23.39 43.08
C THR A 402 -6.20 -22.79 44.31
N GLY A 403 -7.51 -23.00 44.41
CA GLY A 403 -8.32 -22.58 45.55
C GLY A 403 -8.84 -21.14 45.54
N THR A 404 -8.51 -20.31 44.53
CA THR A 404 -8.96 -18.89 44.48
C THR A 404 -10.07 -18.62 43.47
N MET A 405 -10.57 -19.65 42.77
CA MET A 405 -11.56 -19.50 41.69
C MET A 405 -12.79 -18.69 42.10
N ASP A 406 -13.48 -19.07 43.18
CA ASP A 406 -14.74 -18.42 43.57
C ASP A 406 -14.55 -16.93 43.88
N GLN A 407 -13.44 -16.57 44.55
CA GLN A 407 -13.09 -15.18 44.80
C GLN A 407 -12.85 -14.42 43.49
N THR A 408 -12.09 -14.99 42.56
CA THR A 408 -11.81 -14.35 41.27
C THR A 408 -13.07 -14.17 40.43
N LEU A 409 -13.99 -15.14 40.45
CA LEU A 409 -15.28 -15.00 39.76
C LEU A 409 -16.10 -13.84 40.33
N GLN A 410 -16.12 -13.68 41.66
CA GLN A 410 -16.79 -12.54 42.30
C GLN A 410 -16.15 -11.20 41.90
N GLU A 411 -14.82 -11.10 41.92
CA GLU A 411 -14.10 -9.90 41.50
C GLU A 411 -14.41 -9.53 40.04
N ILE A 412 -14.49 -10.51 39.15
CA ILE A 412 -14.88 -10.30 37.75
C ILE A 412 -16.30 -9.73 37.67
N CYS A 413 -17.26 -10.30 38.39
CA CYS A 413 -18.63 -9.81 38.41
C CYS A 413 -18.73 -8.37 38.91
N ASP A 414 -17.96 -8.00 39.94
CA ASP A 414 -17.93 -6.64 40.49
C ASP A 414 -17.34 -5.63 39.48
N VAL A 415 -16.27 -6.02 38.76
CA VAL A 415 -15.70 -5.22 37.67
C VAL A 415 -16.71 -5.03 36.54
N LEU A 416 -17.41 -6.08 36.12
CA LEU A 416 -18.41 -6.00 35.06
C LEU A 416 -19.60 -5.11 35.47
N ASP A 417 -20.12 -5.25 36.69
CA ASP A 417 -21.27 -4.46 37.15
C ASP A 417 -20.95 -2.96 37.25
N SER A 418 -19.75 -2.63 37.71
CA SER A 418 -19.27 -1.24 37.82
C SER A 418 -18.96 -0.60 36.46
N THR A 419 -18.51 -1.40 35.50
CA THR A 419 -18.18 -0.95 34.13
C THR A 419 -19.42 -0.55 33.34
N ILE A 420 -20.56 -1.20 33.58
CA ILE A 420 -21.83 -0.84 32.92
C ILE A 420 -22.47 0.34 33.63
N SER A 421 -21.77 1.48 33.58
CA SER A 421 -22.20 2.77 34.11
C SER A 421 -21.78 3.89 33.16
N ARG A 422 -22.51 5.02 33.19
CA ARG A 422 -22.22 6.17 32.32
C ARG A 422 -20.78 6.67 32.50
N ALA A 423 -20.33 6.76 33.75
CA ALA A 423 -19.00 7.27 34.07
C ALA A 423 -17.90 6.34 33.54
N ALA A 424 -17.98 5.04 33.87
CA ALA A 424 -16.98 4.06 33.46
C ALA A 424 -16.90 3.90 31.93
N LEU A 425 -18.04 3.81 31.23
CA LEU A 425 -18.05 3.73 29.77
C LEU A 425 -17.48 4.98 29.10
N THR A 426 -17.71 6.17 29.69
CA THR A 426 -17.15 7.41 29.15
C THR A 426 -15.63 7.42 29.33
N GLU A 427 -15.13 7.01 30.48
CA GLU A 427 -13.68 6.89 30.74
C GLU A 427 -13.02 5.89 29.80
N GLU A 428 -13.58 4.68 29.67
CA GLU A 428 -13.08 3.67 28.74
C GLU A 428 -13.08 4.16 27.30
N ARG A 429 -14.13 4.87 26.86
CA ARG A 429 -14.16 5.49 25.53
C ARG A 429 -13.00 6.46 25.31
N GLU A 430 -12.73 7.35 26.27
CA GLU A 430 -11.62 8.31 26.12
C GLU A 430 -10.26 7.59 26.05
N ILE A 431 -10.07 6.49 26.80
CA ILE A 431 -8.87 5.64 26.69
C ILE A 431 -8.76 5.07 25.27
N ILE A 432 -9.83 4.47 24.76
CA ILE A 432 -9.89 3.88 23.42
C ILE A 432 -9.60 4.93 22.34
N VAL A 433 -10.22 6.11 22.40
CA VAL A 433 -10.01 7.19 21.43
C VAL A 433 -8.58 7.72 21.50
N THR A 434 -7.97 7.76 22.68
CA THR A 434 -6.59 8.24 22.87
C THR A 434 -5.55 7.27 22.31
N LEU A 435 -5.76 5.96 22.50
CA LEU A 435 -4.80 4.93 22.10
C LEU A 435 -4.96 4.45 20.66
N ARG A 436 -6.18 4.54 20.11
CA ARG A 436 -6.47 4.08 18.75
C ARG A 436 -5.74 4.96 17.72
N GLU A 437 -5.17 4.32 16.70
CA GLU A 437 -4.56 4.98 15.54
C GLU A 437 -5.35 4.63 14.26
N PRO A 438 -6.47 5.33 13.97
CA PRO A 438 -7.44 4.89 12.95
C PRO A 438 -6.86 4.71 11.54
N HIS A 439 -5.78 5.41 11.23
CA HIS A 439 -5.10 5.30 9.93
C HIS A 439 -4.41 3.95 9.74
N HIS A 440 -4.08 3.24 10.84
CA HIS A 440 -3.46 1.92 10.83
C HIS A 440 -4.46 0.77 11.01
N HIS A 441 -5.70 1.07 11.41
CA HIS A 441 -6.80 0.10 11.45
C HIS A 441 -7.53 0.00 10.12
N LEU A 442 -8.05 -1.17 9.77
CA LEU A 442 -8.93 -1.31 8.61
C LEU A 442 -10.14 -0.37 8.73
N PRO A 443 -10.67 0.16 7.60
CA PRO A 443 -11.77 1.11 7.64
C PRO A 443 -12.96 0.57 8.44
N ASN A 444 -13.31 1.29 9.51
CA ASN A 444 -14.37 0.85 10.41
C ASN A 444 -15.77 1.22 9.92
N ALA A 445 -16.76 0.43 10.33
CA ALA A 445 -18.17 0.75 10.13
C ALA A 445 -18.54 2.13 10.72
N GLU A 446 -19.44 2.85 10.03
CA GLU A 446 -19.90 4.18 10.44
C GLU A 446 -20.52 4.16 11.86
N GLU A 447 -21.28 3.10 12.18
CA GLU A 447 -21.90 2.90 13.48
C GLU A 447 -20.87 2.76 14.62
N PHE A 448 -19.79 2.00 14.39
CA PHE A 448 -18.69 1.85 15.34
C PHE A 448 -18.01 3.19 15.62
N ASN A 449 -17.68 3.94 14.55
CA ASN A 449 -17.06 5.25 14.71
C ASN A 449 -18.00 6.24 15.42
N LYS A 450 -19.30 6.19 15.13
CA LYS A 450 -20.31 7.01 15.82
C LYS A 450 -20.37 6.68 17.31
N ALA A 451 -20.34 5.41 17.69
CA ALA A 451 -20.38 4.96 19.09
C ALA A 451 -19.15 5.42 19.91
N LEU A 452 -18.00 5.63 19.23
CA LEU A 452 -16.76 6.14 19.83
C LEU A 452 -16.58 7.65 19.75
N GLN A 453 -17.54 8.41 19.17
CA GLN A 453 -17.45 9.86 19.20
C GLN A 453 -17.52 10.38 20.65
N ARG A 454 -16.69 11.38 20.96
CA ARG A 454 -16.58 11.99 22.29
C ARG A 454 -17.93 12.41 22.88
N ASN A 455 -18.82 12.95 22.04
CA ASN A 455 -20.13 13.45 22.45
C ASN A 455 -21.28 12.44 22.25
N ALA A 456 -20.99 11.19 21.84
CA ALA A 456 -22.01 10.18 21.67
C ALA A 456 -22.62 9.76 23.03
N PRO A 457 -23.91 9.41 23.09
CA PRO A 457 -24.50 8.77 24.25
C PRO A 457 -23.68 7.55 24.71
N ALA A 458 -23.49 7.37 26.02
CA ALA A 458 -22.79 6.20 26.58
C ALA A 458 -23.43 4.87 26.14
N GLN A 459 -24.76 4.86 25.97
CA GLN A 459 -25.51 3.69 25.53
C GLN A 459 -25.21 3.25 24.10
N ASP A 460 -24.75 4.14 23.22
CA ASP A 460 -24.37 3.76 21.86
C ASP A 460 -23.11 2.88 21.86
N MET A 461 -22.22 3.06 22.84
CA MET A 461 -21.06 2.19 23.01
C MET A 461 -21.48 0.77 23.41
N LEU A 462 -22.54 0.60 24.21
CA LEU A 462 -23.03 -0.73 24.61
C LEU A 462 -23.47 -1.58 23.41
N LYS A 463 -23.98 -0.96 22.34
CA LYS A 463 -24.43 -1.67 21.13
C LYS A 463 -23.30 -2.36 20.37
N VAL A 464 -22.10 -1.82 20.48
CA VAL A 464 -20.90 -2.35 19.81
C VAL A 464 -19.98 -3.06 20.79
N LEU A 465 -20.31 -3.11 22.07
CA LEU A 465 -19.43 -3.62 23.13
C LEU A 465 -19.54 -5.14 23.27
N CYS A 466 -18.39 -5.78 23.48
CA CYS A 466 -18.28 -7.17 23.89
C CYS A 466 -17.23 -7.28 25.01
N PHE A 467 -17.48 -8.12 26.01
CA PHE A 467 -16.54 -8.44 27.07
C PHE A 467 -15.97 -9.85 26.88
N PRO A 468 -14.82 -9.99 26.22
CA PRO A 468 -14.06 -11.23 26.31
C PRO A 468 -13.45 -11.39 27.72
N ILE A 469 -13.72 -12.50 28.38
CA ILE A 469 -13.24 -12.82 29.73
C ILE A 469 -12.33 -14.04 29.62
N LEU A 470 -11.06 -13.89 30.01
CA LEU A 470 -10.12 -15.01 30.10
C LEU A 470 -9.96 -15.48 31.54
N LEU A 471 -10.21 -16.77 31.78
CA LEU A 471 -9.85 -17.47 33.00
C LEU A 471 -8.74 -18.47 32.66
N ALA A 472 -7.50 -18.12 32.96
CA ALA A 472 -6.35 -19.01 32.88
C ALA A 472 -6.05 -19.54 34.28
N TYR A 473 -6.06 -20.86 34.49
CA TYR A 473 -6.10 -21.39 35.86
C TYR A 473 -5.30 -22.68 36.04
N ASP A 474 -4.76 -22.88 37.25
CA ASP A 474 -4.11 -24.15 37.60
C ASP A 474 -5.15 -25.28 37.58
N SER A 475 -4.97 -26.25 36.69
CA SER A 475 -5.92 -27.35 36.46
C SER A 475 -5.49 -28.61 37.18
N ASP A 476 -6.38 -29.10 38.05
CA ASP A 476 -6.17 -30.37 38.74
C ASP A 476 -6.04 -31.53 37.73
N ALA A 477 -6.80 -31.46 36.63
CA ALA A 477 -6.78 -32.46 35.57
C ALA A 477 -5.44 -32.56 34.82
N LEU A 478 -4.66 -31.48 34.76
CA LEU A 478 -3.34 -31.46 34.13
C LEU A 478 -2.21 -31.77 35.13
N SER A 479 -2.40 -31.41 36.41
CA SER A 479 -1.38 -31.56 37.46
C SER A 479 -0.90 -32.99 37.72
N GLY A 480 -1.72 -33.99 37.36
CA GLY A 480 -1.44 -35.42 37.55
C GLY A 480 -0.60 -36.07 36.44
N GLY A 481 -0.23 -35.32 35.40
CA GLY A 481 0.40 -35.84 34.18
C GLY A 481 -0.62 -36.41 33.18
N TYR A 482 -0.13 -36.95 32.07
CA TYR A 482 -0.99 -37.42 30.98
C TYR A 482 -1.89 -38.59 31.41
N LEU A 483 -3.19 -38.43 31.15
CA LEU A 483 -4.21 -39.47 31.24
C LEU A 483 -4.99 -39.50 29.93
N SER A 484 -5.33 -40.68 29.41
CA SER A 484 -5.99 -40.81 28.09
C SER A 484 -7.35 -40.09 28.00
N ASP A 485 -8.00 -39.87 29.14
CA ASP A 485 -9.31 -39.21 29.26
C ASP A 485 -9.21 -37.73 29.70
N TYR A 486 -8.01 -37.14 29.75
CA TYR A 486 -7.79 -35.80 30.28
C TYR A 486 -8.68 -34.73 29.59
N LEU A 487 -8.89 -34.81 28.28
CA LEU A 487 -9.76 -33.88 27.54
C LEU A 487 -11.22 -33.94 28.00
N ALA A 488 -11.73 -35.12 28.38
CA ALA A 488 -13.09 -35.25 28.92
C ALA A 488 -13.20 -34.62 30.32
N THR A 489 -12.15 -34.79 31.13
CA THR A 489 -12.02 -34.15 32.45
C THR A 489 -11.95 -32.63 32.30
N LEU A 490 -11.11 -32.12 31.39
CA LEU A 490 -11.01 -30.69 31.07
C LEU A 490 -12.35 -30.12 30.61
N LYS A 491 -13.07 -30.82 29.73
CA LYS A 491 -14.41 -30.40 29.28
C LYS A 491 -15.38 -30.24 30.45
N THR A 492 -15.36 -31.18 31.40
CA THR A 492 -16.19 -31.12 32.60
C THR A 492 -15.79 -29.94 33.49
N GLU A 493 -14.49 -29.73 33.64
CA GLU A 493 -13.90 -28.66 34.44
C GLU A 493 -14.26 -27.26 33.89
N VAL A 494 -14.04 -27.00 32.60
CA VAL A 494 -14.37 -25.70 31.99
C VAL A 494 -15.87 -25.44 32.00
N THR A 495 -16.71 -26.46 31.80
CA THR A 495 -18.17 -26.33 31.86
C THR A 495 -18.64 -25.95 33.26
N ARG A 496 -18.05 -26.57 34.30
CA ARG A 496 -18.34 -26.26 35.70
C ARG A 496 -17.97 -24.83 36.04
N HIS A 497 -16.76 -24.39 35.69
CA HIS A 497 -16.30 -23.03 35.96
C HIS A 497 -17.11 -21.98 35.20
N TYR A 498 -17.44 -22.24 33.94
CA TYR A 498 -18.34 -21.38 33.17
C TYR A 498 -19.72 -21.28 33.79
N SER A 499 -20.31 -22.40 34.21
CA SER A 499 -21.63 -22.41 34.85
C SER A 499 -21.64 -21.59 36.15
N ALA A 500 -20.58 -21.70 36.96
CA ALA A 500 -20.42 -20.89 38.16
C ALA A 500 -20.39 -19.39 37.85
N LEU A 501 -19.57 -18.98 36.86
CA LEU A 501 -19.51 -17.58 36.42
C LEU A 501 -20.88 -17.11 35.86
N ALA A 502 -21.47 -17.89 34.95
CA ALA A 502 -22.72 -17.55 34.29
C ALA A 502 -23.88 -17.33 35.27
N ASN A 503 -23.91 -18.09 36.38
CA ASN A 503 -24.89 -17.93 37.45
C ASN A 503 -24.62 -16.72 38.35
N ALA A 504 -23.37 -16.27 38.45
CA ALA A 504 -22.97 -15.11 39.25
C ALA A 504 -22.99 -13.78 38.46
N LEU A 505 -23.15 -13.83 37.14
CA LEU A 505 -23.12 -12.64 36.28
C LEU A 505 -24.21 -11.61 36.67
N PRO A 506 -23.87 -10.31 36.76
CA PRO A 506 -24.81 -9.28 37.18
C PRO A 506 -25.90 -9.05 36.11
N ALA A 507 -27.12 -8.70 36.53
CA ALA A 507 -28.25 -8.49 35.61
C ALA A 507 -27.96 -7.46 34.51
N LYS A 508 -27.16 -6.42 34.80
CA LYS A 508 -26.77 -5.39 33.83
C LYS A 508 -26.01 -5.93 32.62
N ILE A 509 -25.35 -7.09 32.73
CA ILE A 509 -24.55 -7.68 31.64
C ILE A 509 -25.42 -8.25 30.52
N GLN A 510 -26.70 -8.53 30.78
CA GLN A 510 -27.60 -9.17 29.80
C GLN A 510 -27.80 -8.34 28.52
N GLN A 511 -27.48 -7.05 28.55
CA GLN A 511 -27.56 -6.15 27.41
C GLN A 511 -26.26 -6.07 26.58
N VAL A 512 -25.20 -6.78 26.97
CA VAL A 512 -23.88 -6.75 26.33
C VAL A 512 -23.43 -8.18 26.03
N ARG A 513 -22.66 -8.34 24.95
CA ARG A 513 -22.07 -9.63 24.61
C ARG A 513 -20.94 -9.99 25.58
N VAL A 514 -20.92 -11.24 26.04
CA VAL A 514 -19.85 -11.78 26.89
C VAL A 514 -19.31 -13.05 26.26
N VAL A 515 -18.01 -13.12 26.04
CA VAL A 515 -17.35 -14.31 25.49
C VAL A 515 -16.36 -14.82 26.53
N VAL A 516 -16.58 -16.02 27.06
CA VAL A 516 -15.70 -16.58 28.10
C VAL A 516 -14.73 -17.57 27.46
N PHE A 517 -13.45 -17.35 27.73
CA PHE A 517 -12.34 -18.21 27.36
C PHE A 517 -11.77 -18.85 28.63
N LEU A 518 -11.73 -20.17 28.68
CA LEU A 518 -11.08 -20.91 29.76
C LEU A 518 -9.84 -21.61 29.24
N VAL A 519 -8.73 -21.42 29.95
CA VAL A 519 -7.43 -22.01 29.62
C VAL A 519 -6.93 -22.75 30.86
N PRO A 520 -7.17 -24.07 30.95
CA PRO A 520 -6.55 -24.90 31.97
C PRO A 520 -5.03 -24.91 31.75
N ILE A 521 -4.25 -24.74 32.81
CA ILE A 521 -2.78 -24.69 32.79
C ILE A 521 -2.26 -25.71 33.81
N GLU A 522 -1.24 -26.48 33.44
CA GLU A 522 -0.62 -27.46 34.35
C GLU A 522 0.00 -26.79 35.59
N SER A 523 0.78 -25.72 35.38
CA SER A 523 1.28 -24.87 36.45
C SER A 523 1.54 -23.45 35.98
N ILE A 524 0.73 -22.50 36.45
CA ILE A 524 0.93 -21.05 36.21
C ILE A 524 2.32 -20.62 36.66
N GLN A 525 2.77 -21.13 37.81
CA GLN A 525 4.09 -20.78 38.34
C GLN A 525 5.22 -21.20 37.39
N GLN A 526 5.13 -22.39 36.78
CA GLN A 526 6.14 -22.85 35.82
C GLN A 526 6.08 -22.04 34.52
N LEU A 527 4.87 -21.78 33.99
CA LEU A 527 4.69 -20.95 32.80
C LEU A 527 5.30 -19.55 32.98
N VAL A 528 5.02 -18.89 34.12
CA VAL A 528 5.58 -17.57 34.46
C VAL A 528 7.11 -17.61 34.54
N ARG A 529 7.68 -18.66 35.16
CA ARG A 529 9.14 -18.83 35.26
C ARG A 529 9.77 -18.99 33.88
N LYS A 530 9.23 -19.86 33.03
CA LYS A 530 9.72 -20.09 31.67
C LYS A 530 9.64 -18.82 30.84
N PHE A 531 8.48 -18.17 30.82
CA PHE A 531 8.27 -16.92 30.08
C PHE A 531 9.29 -15.84 30.48
N ASN A 532 9.51 -15.64 31.77
CA ASN A 532 10.52 -14.68 32.26
C ASN A 532 11.95 -15.06 31.86
N SER A 533 12.28 -16.36 31.82
CA SER A 533 13.58 -16.83 31.35
C SER A 533 13.80 -16.48 29.88
N LEU A 534 12.76 -16.68 29.04
CA LEU A 534 12.80 -16.33 27.61
C LEU A 534 12.93 -14.82 27.40
N CYS A 535 12.17 -14.01 28.15
CA CYS A 535 12.31 -12.55 28.11
C CYS A 535 13.76 -12.09 28.42
N LYS A 536 14.41 -12.68 29.43
CA LYS A 536 15.80 -12.36 29.79
C LYS A 536 16.80 -12.78 28.71
N ALA A 537 16.52 -13.84 27.96
CA ALA A 537 17.37 -14.26 26.84
C ALA A 537 17.20 -13.36 25.61
N ALA A 538 16.04 -12.72 25.46
CA ALA A 538 15.69 -11.85 24.34
C ALA A 538 16.01 -10.36 24.57
N SER A 539 16.35 -9.96 25.81
CA SER A 539 16.63 -8.58 26.23
C SER A 539 18.04 -8.10 25.92
#